data_AF-A0A455U6T6-F1
#
_entry.id   AF-A0A455U6T6-F1
#
_cell.length_a   1.000
_cell.length_b   1.000
_cell.length_c   1.000
_cell.angle_alpha   90.00
_cell.angle_beta   90.00
_cell.angle_gamma   90.00
#
_symmetry.space_group_name_H-M   'P 1'
#
loop_
_entity.id
_entity.type
_entity.pdbx_description
1 polymer ?
#
loop_
_entity_poly.entity_id
_entity_poly.type
_entity_poly.pdbx_seq_one_letter_code
_entity_poly.pdbx_strand_id
1 'polypeptide(L)'
;MRLHPYNIAQRVEVIVEHFRANVRHLLDGQAKAMVVTASRQEAVRYQLAMREYVETQGYSDVHPLVAFSGTVPADEIIPEEVSETSKLLNPGVRGRDLAAVLDTDDFNVMIAANKYQTGFDQPKLCAMYVDKKLQGVDCVQTLSRLNRLFPANRRLSSISSMNHKKS
;
A
#
# COMPACT_ATOMS: atom_id res chain seq x y z
N MET A 1 0.96 -20.80 13.74
CA MET A 1 0.56 -20.93 12.32
C MET A 1 1.39 -19.96 11.51
N ARG A 2 2.28 -20.48 10.66
CA ARG A 2 3.12 -19.68 9.75
C ARG A 2 2.23 -19.03 8.68
N LEU A 3 2.33 -17.71 8.51
CA LEU A 3 1.75 -17.00 7.37
C LEU A 3 2.52 -17.40 6.12
N HIS A 4 1.93 -18.27 5.30
CA HIS A 4 2.51 -18.69 4.03
C HIS A 4 2.48 -17.54 2.99
N PRO A 5 3.48 -17.44 2.11
CA PRO A 5 3.54 -16.46 1.00
C PRO A 5 2.27 -16.40 0.11
N TYR A 6 1.50 -17.48 0.06
CA TYR A 6 0.26 -17.59 -0.73
C TYR A 6 -0.79 -16.51 -0.39
N ASN A 7 -0.74 -15.92 0.81
CA ASN A 7 -1.72 -14.92 1.23
C ASN A 7 -1.44 -13.51 0.68
N ILE A 8 -0.17 -13.16 0.39
CA ILE A 8 0.16 -11.79 -0.09
C ILE A 8 -0.19 -11.65 -1.58
N ALA A 9 0.14 -12.63 -2.41
CA ALA A 9 -0.13 -12.57 -3.85
C ALA A 9 -1.63 -12.40 -4.17
N GLN A 10 -2.49 -13.18 -3.51
CA GLN A 10 -3.94 -13.07 -3.68
C GLN A 10 -4.49 -11.71 -3.24
N ARG A 11 -3.94 -11.15 -2.16
CA ARG A 11 -4.33 -9.82 -1.67
C ARG A 11 -3.86 -8.71 -2.61
N VAL A 12 -2.64 -8.84 -3.15
CA VAL A 12 -2.10 -7.93 -4.15
C VAL A 12 -3.00 -7.90 -5.38
N GLU A 13 -3.39 -9.06 -5.92
CA GLU A 13 -4.32 -9.15 -7.04
C GLU A 13 -5.62 -8.38 -6.75
N VAL A 14 -6.26 -8.65 -5.60
CA VAL A 14 -7.50 -7.94 -5.21
C VAL A 14 -7.29 -6.43 -5.10
N ILE A 15 -6.16 -5.99 -4.53
CA ILE A 15 -5.85 -4.56 -4.36
C ILE A 15 -5.63 -3.88 -5.72
N VAL A 16 -4.82 -4.49 -6.60
CA VAL A 16 -4.49 -3.95 -7.92
C VAL A 16 -5.75 -3.85 -8.77
N GLU A 17 -6.53 -4.91 -8.86
CA GLU A 17 -7.75 -4.92 -9.66
C GLU A 17 -8.81 -3.97 -9.13
N HIS A 18 -9.01 -3.91 -7.81
CA HIS A 18 -9.93 -2.94 -7.21
C HIS A 18 -9.46 -1.49 -7.47
N PHE A 19 -8.17 -1.21 -7.29
CA PHE A 19 -7.61 0.13 -7.51
C PHE A 19 -7.85 0.58 -8.96
N ARG A 20 -7.52 -0.27 -9.93
CA ARG A 20 -7.67 0.04 -11.36
C ARG A 20 -9.13 0.27 -11.74
N ALA A 21 -10.03 -0.63 -11.32
CA ALA A 21 -11.43 -0.56 -11.72
C ALA A 21 -12.23 0.55 -11.02
N ASN A 22 -11.87 0.92 -9.78
CA ASN A 22 -12.75 1.74 -8.94
C ASN A 22 -12.11 3.05 -8.45
N VAL A 23 -10.79 3.09 -8.28
CA VAL A 23 -10.12 4.19 -7.58
C VAL A 23 -9.33 5.07 -8.54
N ARG A 24 -8.57 4.47 -9.45
CA ARG A 24 -7.58 5.15 -10.30
C ARG A 24 -8.17 6.34 -11.08
N HIS A 25 -9.41 6.21 -11.55
CA HIS A 25 -10.09 7.23 -12.35
C HIS A 25 -10.65 8.40 -11.53
N LEU A 26 -10.67 8.30 -10.20
CA LEU A 26 -11.12 9.38 -9.33
C LEU A 26 -10.14 10.57 -9.39
N LEU A 27 -10.62 11.76 -9.04
CA LEU A 27 -9.85 13.00 -9.08
C LEU A 27 -9.14 13.22 -10.43
N ASP A 28 -9.88 13.02 -11.53
CA ASP A 28 -9.38 13.18 -12.90
C ASP A 28 -8.12 12.36 -13.20
N GLY A 29 -8.04 11.14 -12.63
CA GLY A 29 -6.91 10.23 -12.81
C GLY A 29 -5.77 10.41 -11.82
N GLN A 30 -5.89 11.34 -10.86
CA GLN A 30 -4.84 11.64 -9.88
C GLN A 30 -4.99 10.88 -8.56
N ALA A 31 -5.98 10.01 -8.45
CA ALA A 31 -6.25 9.25 -7.24
C ALA A 31 -5.05 8.39 -6.80
N LYS A 32 -4.79 8.41 -5.50
CA LYS A 32 -3.76 7.61 -4.85
C LYS A 32 -4.39 6.58 -3.92
N ALA A 33 -3.70 5.48 -3.69
CA ALA A 33 -4.09 4.50 -2.68
C ALA A 33 -2.95 4.22 -1.69
N MET A 34 -3.31 3.74 -0.51
CA MET A 34 -2.35 3.29 0.50
C MET A 34 -2.63 1.85 0.92
N VAL A 35 -1.61 1.01 0.98
CA VAL A 35 -1.65 -0.32 1.58
C VAL A 35 -0.91 -0.27 2.90
N VAL A 36 -1.61 -0.55 3.99
CA VAL A 36 -1.03 -0.58 5.34
C VAL A 36 -0.77 -2.04 5.72
N THR A 37 0.48 -2.39 5.96
CA THR A 37 0.90 -3.73 6.40
C THR A 37 1.20 -3.77 7.90
N ALA A 38 1.25 -4.97 8.49
CA ALA A 38 1.51 -5.12 9.92
C ALA A 38 3.00 -4.98 10.28
N SER A 39 3.91 -5.14 9.31
CA SER A 39 5.36 -5.06 9.52
C SER A 39 6.13 -4.54 8.31
N ARG A 40 7.39 -4.13 8.54
CA ARG A 40 8.31 -3.72 7.48
C ARG A 40 8.63 -4.86 6.52
N GLN A 41 8.80 -6.08 7.06
CA GLN A 41 8.99 -7.31 6.27
C GLN A 41 7.83 -7.51 5.29
N GLU A 42 6.58 -7.34 5.76
CA GLU A 42 5.40 -7.46 4.92
C GLU A 42 5.31 -6.32 3.90
N ALA A 43 5.64 -5.08 4.26
CA ALA A 43 5.66 -3.97 3.30
C ALA A 43 6.58 -4.26 2.11
N VAL A 44 7.79 -4.79 2.38
CA VAL A 44 8.73 -5.21 1.33
C VAL A 44 8.16 -6.35 0.49
N ARG A 45 7.58 -7.38 1.11
CA ARG A 45 6.97 -8.51 0.36
C ARG A 45 5.79 -8.07 -0.49
N TYR A 46 4.96 -7.14 -0.01
CA TYR A 46 3.88 -6.53 -0.79
C TYR A 46 4.41 -5.74 -1.99
N GLN A 47 5.51 -5.00 -1.82
CA GLN A 47 6.14 -4.25 -2.92
C GLN A 47 6.63 -5.20 -4.01
N LEU A 48 7.35 -6.26 -3.62
CA LEU A 48 7.87 -7.26 -4.56
C LEU A 48 6.72 -7.95 -5.31
N ALA A 49 5.72 -8.45 -4.58
CA ALA A 49 4.58 -9.14 -5.16
C ALA A 49 3.72 -8.22 -6.05
N MET A 50 3.50 -6.96 -5.66
CA MET A 50 2.74 -6.00 -6.47
C MET A 50 3.46 -5.63 -7.75
N ARG A 51 4.78 -5.44 -7.71
CA ARG A 51 5.57 -5.21 -8.91
C ARG A 51 5.55 -6.40 -9.85
N GLU A 52 5.79 -7.60 -9.32
CA GLU A 52 5.74 -8.85 -10.10
C GLU A 52 4.37 -9.04 -10.77
N TYR A 53 3.28 -8.78 -10.04
CA TYR A 53 1.92 -8.89 -10.57
C TYR A 53 1.67 -7.86 -11.68
N VAL A 54 2.01 -6.58 -11.46
CA VAL A 54 1.87 -5.50 -12.44
C VAL A 54 2.68 -5.79 -13.71
N GLU A 55 3.93 -6.24 -13.56
CA GLU A 55 4.81 -6.62 -14.67
C GLU A 55 4.25 -7.84 -15.43
N THR A 56 3.79 -8.88 -14.73
CA THR A 56 3.23 -10.10 -15.34
C THR A 56 1.94 -9.81 -16.13
N GLN A 57 1.10 -8.90 -15.63
CA GLN A 57 -0.13 -8.51 -16.32
C GLN A 57 0.10 -7.46 -17.43
N GLY A 58 1.32 -6.92 -17.56
CA GLY A 58 1.64 -5.87 -18.53
C GLY A 58 0.97 -4.52 -18.22
N TYR A 59 0.67 -4.25 -16.95
CA TYR A 59 0.03 -3.02 -16.53
C TYR A 59 1.05 -1.87 -16.44
N SER A 60 0.73 -0.73 -17.05
CA SER A 60 1.56 0.48 -17.06
C SER A 60 0.97 1.60 -16.21
N ASP A 61 0.09 1.22 -15.29
CA ASP A 61 -0.99 2.08 -14.83
C ASP A 61 -1.21 2.00 -13.32
N VAL A 62 -0.44 1.10 -12.68
CA VAL A 62 -0.26 0.94 -11.24
C VAL A 62 1.23 0.99 -10.97
N HIS A 63 1.65 1.94 -10.15
CA HIS A 63 3.05 2.21 -9.86
C HIS A 63 3.23 2.22 -8.34
N PRO A 64 3.67 1.09 -7.75
CA PRO A 64 3.75 0.94 -6.31
C PRO A 64 5.03 1.54 -5.73
N LEU A 65 4.90 2.17 -4.57
CA LEU A 65 5.97 2.78 -3.79
C LEU A 65 5.93 2.21 -2.37
N VAL A 66 7.07 1.84 -1.78
CA VAL A 66 7.12 1.34 -0.40
C VAL A 66 7.73 2.35 0.57
N ALA A 67 7.13 2.50 1.74
CA ALA A 67 7.53 3.45 2.78
C ALA A 67 7.67 2.73 4.14
N PHE A 68 8.88 2.67 4.67
CA PHE A 68 9.18 2.19 6.02
C PHE A 68 10.49 2.79 6.51
N SER A 69 10.76 2.77 7.81
CA SER A 69 12.04 3.25 8.35
C SER A 69 12.97 2.11 8.78
N GLY A 70 14.27 2.35 8.65
CA GLY A 70 15.34 1.40 8.98
C GLY A 70 15.56 0.35 7.88
N THR A 71 16.07 -0.82 8.27
CA THR A 71 16.38 -1.93 7.36
C THR A 71 15.46 -3.13 7.58
N VAL A 72 15.34 -3.95 6.54
CA VAL A 72 14.65 -5.24 6.52
C VAL A 72 15.64 -6.29 6.03
N PRO A 73 15.93 -7.34 6.81
CA PRO A 73 16.89 -8.36 6.42
C PRO A 73 16.36 -9.25 5.30
N ALA A 74 17.29 -9.88 4.58
CA ALA A 74 16.98 -10.91 3.60
C ALA A 74 16.28 -12.12 4.23
N ASP A 75 15.46 -12.81 3.43
CA ASP A 75 14.84 -14.09 3.76
C ASP A 75 14.59 -14.91 2.48
N GLU A 76 13.75 -15.96 2.55
CA GLU A 76 13.41 -16.80 1.40
C GLU A 76 12.74 -16.03 0.23
N ILE A 77 12.18 -14.85 0.49
CA ILE A 77 11.46 -14.01 -0.47
C ILE A 77 12.23 -12.72 -0.76
N ILE A 78 12.83 -12.13 0.27
CA ILE A 78 13.60 -10.89 0.18
C ILE A 78 15.06 -11.26 -0.10
N PRO A 79 15.60 -11.00 -1.32
CA PRO A 79 16.89 -11.56 -1.73
C PRO A 79 18.10 -10.95 -1.01
N GLU A 80 17.98 -9.72 -0.52
CA GLU A 80 19.05 -8.99 0.16
C GLU A 80 18.50 -8.07 1.26
N GLU A 81 19.36 -7.61 2.18
CA GLU A 81 18.95 -6.58 3.13
C GLU A 81 18.60 -5.29 2.39
N VAL A 82 17.43 -4.73 2.68
CA VAL A 82 16.90 -3.53 2.03
C VAL A 82 16.54 -2.45 3.04
N SER A 83 16.69 -1.19 2.62
CA SER A 83 16.29 0.00 3.36
C SER A 83 15.29 0.83 2.57
N GLU A 84 14.79 1.91 3.17
CA GLU A 84 13.90 2.89 2.54
C GLU A 84 14.49 3.55 1.28
N THR A 85 15.82 3.58 1.16
CA THR A 85 16.56 4.13 0.02
C THR A 85 16.94 3.08 -1.02
N SER A 86 16.51 1.83 -0.84
CA SER A 86 16.81 0.74 -1.76
C SER A 86 16.23 1.00 -3.15
N LYS A 87 17.11 1.03 -4.16
CA LYS A 87 16.71 1.12 -5.57
C LYS A 87 15.93 -0.11 -6.03
N LEU A 88 16.15 -1.26 -5.37
CA LEU A 88 15.39 -2.49 -5.64
C LEU A 88 13.90 -2.26 -5.35
N LEU A 89 13.58 -1.52 -4.30
CA LEU A 89 12.21 -1.34 -3.86
C LEU A 89 11.55 -0.13 -4.52
N ASN A 90 12.25 1.00 -4.56
CA ASN A 90 11.72 2.29 -5.00
C ASN A 90 12.53 2.89 -6.16
N PRO A 91 12.52 2.25 -7.35
CA PRO A 91 13.20 2.81 -8.51
C PRO A 91 12.53 4.14 -8.89
N GLY A 92 13.22 5.27 -8.64
CA GLY A 92 12.72 6.60 -8.99
C GLY A 92 12.56 7.59 -7.82
N VAL A 93 12.61 7.13 -6.56
CA VAL A 93 12.54 8.04 -5.40
C VAL A 93 13.78 8.92 -5.30
N ARG A 94 14.98 8.41 -5.63
CA ARG A 94 16.26 9.16 -5.67
C ARG A 94 16.55 10.00 -4.40
N GLY A 95 16.12 9.52 -3.23
CA GLY A 95 16.30 10.23 -1.95
C GLY A 95 15.36 11.42 -1.73
N ARG A 96 14.34 11.59 -2.60
CA ARG A 96 13.28 12.58 -2.41
C ARG A 96 12.30 12.12 -1.32
N ASP A 97 11.61 13.10 -0.74
CA ASP A 97 10.53 12.84 0.21
C ASP A 97 9.41 11.99 -0.42
N LEU A 98 8.97 10.94 0.28
CA LEU A 98 8.00 9.98 -0.24
C LEU A 98 6.62 10.60 -0.46
N ALA A 99 6.23 11.62 0.31
CA ALA A 99 4.97 12.33 0.11
C ALA A 99 5.02 13.15 -1.18
N ALA A 100 6.12 13.85 -1.42
CA ALA A 100 6.35 14.57 -2.66
C ALA A 100 6.39 13.63 -3.87
N VAL A 101 7.02 12.46 -3.74
CA VAL A 101 7.07 11.46 -4.82
C VAL A 101 5.69 10.84 -5.08
N LEU A 102 4.89 10.57 -4.05
CA LEU A 102 3.53 10.05 -4.25
C LEU A 102 2.60 11.09 -4.90
N ASP A 103 2.87 12.39 -4.72
CA ASP A 103 2.08 13.45 -5.33
C ASP A 103 2.31 13.61 -6.84
N THR A 104 3.41 13.08 -7.37
CA THR A 104 3.66 13.02 -8.82
C THR A 104 2.85 11.91 -9.49
N ASP A 105 2.81 11.89 -10.81
CA ASP A 105 2.15 10.83 -11.57
C ASP A 105 2.97 9.52 -11.64
N ASP A 106 4.20 9.55 -11.11
CA ASP A 106 5.14 8.42 -11.15
C ASP A 106 4.69 7.27 -10.23
N PHE A 107 3.92 7.57 -9.18
CA PHE A 107 3.48 6.58 -8.19
C PHE A 107 2.02 6.82 -7.80
N ASN A 108 1.27 5.74 -7.61
CA ASN A 108 -0.15 5.84 -7.28
C ASN A 108 -0.64 4.86 -6.21
N VAL A 109 0.21 3.91 -5.78
CA VAL A 109 -0.07 3.05 -4.63
C VAL A 109 1.10 3.09 -3.67
N MET A 110 0.88 3.58 -2.44
CA MET A 110 1.91 3.58 -1.40
C MET A 110 1.71 2.43 -0.41
N ILE A 111 2.69 1.55 -0.28
CA ILE A 111 2.71 0.46 0.69
C ILE A 111 3.51 0.93 1.91
N ALA A 112 2.86 1.03 3.06
CA ALA A 112 3.46 1.53 4.29
C ALA A 112 3.39 0.50 5.42
N ALA A 113 4.49 0.33 6.12
CA ALA A 113 4.47 -0.31 7.45
C ALA A 113 4.10 0.71 8.53
N ASN A 114 3.83 0.25 9.76
CA ASN A 114 3.60 1.09 10.95
C ASN A 114 4.48 2.37 11.05
N LYS A 115 4.05 3.32 11.91
CA LYS A 115 4.62 4.67 12.13
C LYS A 115 4.46 5.68 10.97
N TYR A 116 4.29 5.25 9.72
CA TYR A 116 3.93 6.17 8.62
C TYR A 116 2.44 6.61 8.63
N GLN A 117 1.63 6.10 9.57
CA GLN A 117 0.21 6.46 9.72
C GLN A 117 -0.02 7.79 10.47
N THR A 118 1.00 8.34 11.13
CA THR A 118 0.91 9.58 11.92
C THR A 118 1.68 10.67 11.19
N GLY A 119 0.98 11.46 10.36
CA GLY A 119 1.53 12.67 9.74
C GLY A 119 1.59 12.68 8.21
N PHE A 120 1.35 11.56 7.53
CA PHE A 120 1.23 11.55 6.08
C PHE A 120 -0.15 12.07 5.67
N ASP A 121 -0.20 13.31 5.21
CA ASP A 121 -1.38 13.93 4.62
C ASP A 121 -1.21 13.99 3.10
N GLN A 122 -2.02 13.23 2.38
CA GLN A 122 -2.04 13.22 0.92
C GLN A 122 -3.47 13.53 0.46
N PRO A 123 -3.75 14.77 0.01
CA PRO A 123 -5.09 15.21 -0.41
C PRO A 123 -5.72 14.37 -1.52
N LYS A 124 -4.90 13.70 -2.33
CA LYS A 124 -5.30 12.82 -3.44
C LYS A 124 -5.44 11.34 -3.04
N LEU A 125 -5.19 10.98 -1.79
CA LEU A 125 -5.47 9.64 -1.31
C LEU A 125 -6.98 9.41 -1.44
N CYS A 126 -7.40 8.34 -2.12
CA CYS A 126 -8.79 7.96 -2.41
C CYS A 126 -9.18 6.60 -1.82
N ALA A 127 -8.20 5.73 -1.54
CA ALA A 127 -8.44 4.41 -0.97
C ALA A 127 -7.34 4.02 0.04
N MET A 128 -7.72 3.21 1.03
CA MET A 128 -6.77 2.60 1.96
C MET A 128 -7.12 1.12 2.15
N TYR A 129 -6.15 0.25 1.88
CA TYR A 129 -6.21 -1.18 2.12
C TYR A 129 -5.43 -1.50 3.39
N VAL A 130 -6.03 -2.23 4.31
CA VAL A 130 -5.42 -2.47 5.62
C VAL A 130 -5.25 -3.96 5.84
N ASP A 131 -4.02 -4.44 5.72
CA ASP A 131 -3.61 -5.80 6.04
C ASP A 131 -2.89 -5.84 7.40
N LYS A 132 -3.62 -5.43 8.42
CA LYS A 132 -3.25 -5.68 9.82
C LYS A 132 -4.50 -6.09 10.58
N LYS A 133 -4.36 -6.94 11.59
CA LYS A 133 -5.46 -7.19 12.53
C LYS A 133 -5.77 -5.89 13.26
N LEU A 134 -6.81 -5.19 12.84
CA LEU A 134 -7.35 -4.05 13.57
C LEU A 134 -8.09 -4.59 14.81
N GLN A 135 -7.50 -4.43 15.99
CA GLN A 135 -8.15 -4.78 17.26
C GLN A 135 -8.31 -3.53 18.13
N GLY A 136 -9.47 -3.41 18.79
CA GLY A 136 -9.73 -2.35 19.79
C GLY A 136 -9.70 -0.92 19.24
N VAL A 137 -9.17 0.00 20.04
CA VAL A 137 -9.18 1.46 19.82
C VAL A 137 -8.41 1.88 18.55
N ASP A 138 -7.43 1.09 18.10
CA ASP A 138 -6.66 1.33 16.87
C ASP A 138 -7.55 1.30 15.60
N CYS A 139 -8.62 0.49 15.61
CA CYS A 139 -9.59 0.44 14.53
C CYS A 139 -10.35 1.78 14.43
N VAL A 140 -10.85 2.28 15.56
CA VAL A 140 -11.59 3.54 15.64
C VAL A 140 -10.68 4.72 15.29
N GLN A 141 -9.42 4.74 15.75
CA GLN A 141 -8.47 5.80 15.38
C GLN A 141 -8.09 5.78 13.90
N THR A 142 -7.87 4.60 13.32
CA THR A 142 -7.56 4.46 11.88
C THR A 142 -8.77 4.86 11.05
N LEU A 143 -9.97 4.38 11.38
CA LEU A 143 -11.22 4.74 10.71
C LEU A 143 -11.61 6.22 10.90
N SER A 144 -11.37 6.80 12.08
CA SER A 144 -11.63 8.23 12.35
C SER A 144 -10.66 9.16 11.61
N ARG A 145 -9.40 8.74 11.41
CA ARG A 145 -8.46 9.47 10.54
C ARG A 145 -8.88 9.34 9.07
N LEU A 146 -9.29 8.15 8.65
CA LEU A 146 -9.82 7.91 7.32
C LEU A 146 -11.06 8.79 7.04
N ASN A 147 -12.08 8.78 7.89
CA ASN A 147 -13.28 9.61 7.70
C ASN A 147 -13.00 11.13 7.66
N ARG A 148 -11.87 11.60 8.22
CA ARG A 148 -11.46 13.01 8.13
C ARG A 148 -10.72 13.35 6.84
N LEU A 149 -9.88 12.44 6.33
CA LEU A 149 -9.27 12.56 5.00
C LEU A 149 -10.34 12.44 3.89
N PHE A 150 -11.42 11.70 4.20
CA PHE A 150 -12.53 11.38 3.32
C PHE A 150 -13.87 11.96 3.83
N PRO A 151 -14.09 13.29 3.78
CA PRO A 151 -15.42 13.84 4.03
C PRO A 151 -16.39 13.27 3.00
N ALA A 152 -17.62 12.96 3.42
CA ALA A 152 -18.64 12.17 2.73
C ALA A 152 -19.00 12.60 1.28
N ASN A 153 -18.49 13.73 0.80
CA ASN A 153 -18.63 14.20 -0.58
C ASN A 153 -17.59 13.63 -1.57
N ARG A 154 -16.56 12.89 -1.13
CA ARG A 154 -15.69 12.10 -2.01
C ARG A 154 -16.11 10.63 -1.94
N ARG A 155 -16.65 10.09 -3.05
CA ARG A 155 -17.19 8.73 -3.15
C ARG A 155 -16.24 7.70 -2.54
N LEU A 156 -16.71 7.05 -1.49
CA LEU A 156 -16.01 6.02 -0.72
C LEU A 156 -16.12 4.68 -1.47
N SER A 157 -15.04 4.17 -2.06
CA SER A 157 -14.96 2.79 -2.55
C SER A 157 -14.19 1.92 -1.56
N SER A 158 -14.95 1.29 -0.67
CA SER A 158 -14.64 0.12 0.17
C SER A 158 -13.35 0.09 1.01
N ILE A 159 -13.52 0.12 2.33
CA ILE A 159 -12.63 -0.54 3.28
C ILE A 159 -12.91 -2.06 3.17
N SER A 160 -12.08 -2.78 2.43
CA SER A 160 -12.15 -4.25 2.43
C SER A 160 -11.29 -4.77 3.57
N SER A 161 -11.91 -5.12 4.70
CA SER A 161 -11.22 -5.95 5.69
C SER A 161 -11.04 -7.33 5.05
N MET A 162 -9.81 -7.65 4.65
CA MET A 162 -9.44 -8.94 4.05
C MET A 162 -9.44 -10.06 5.11
N ASN A 163 -10.58 -10.29 5.75
CA ASN A 163 -10.84 -11.48 6.53
C ASN A 163 -11.58 -12.48 5.65
N HIS A 164 -10.83 -13.45 5.11
CA HIS A 164 -11.45 -14.64 4.54
C HIS A 164 -12.28 -15.35 5.62
N LYS A 165 -13.60 -15.35 5.44
CA LYS A 165 -14.48 -16.31 6.11
C LYS A 165 -14.04 -17.70 5.65
N LYS A 166 -13.61 -18.53 6.61
CA LYS A 166 -13.58 -19.97 6.43
C LYS A 166 -15.02 -20.48 6.35
N SER A 167 -15.37 -21.16 5.27
CA SER A 167 -16.31 -22.28 5.26
C SER A 167 -15.74 -23.33 4.34
#